data_AF-A0AAW9IY96-F1
#
_entry.id   AF-A0AAW9IY96-F1
#
_cell.length_a   1.000
_cell.length_b   1.000
_cell.length_c   1.000
_cell.angle_alpha   90.00
_cell.angle_beta   90.00
_cell.angle_gamma   90.00
#
_symmetry.space_group_name_H-M   'P 1'
#
loop_
_entity.id
_entity.type
_entity.pdbx_description
1 polymer ?
#
loop_
_entity_poly.entity_id
_entity_poly.type
_entity_poly.pdbx_seq_one_letter_code
_entity_poly.pdbx_strand_id
1 'polypeptide(L)' 'MNKLIERLKNGIITENPIFVQVLAMCPTLAVTTNAKNALGMGLASTIVLIFSNMMISAIRKLIPD' A
#
# COMPACT_ATOMS: atom_id res chain seq x y z
N MET A 1 -3.29 18.46 24.16
CA MET A 1 -4.05 17.32 23.59
C MET A 1 -4.36 17.68 22.14
N ASN A 2 -3.67 17.25 21.07
CA ASN A 2 -3.23 15.90 20.69
C ASN A 2 -2.09 15.95 19.63
N LYS A 3 -0.83 16.18 20.03
CA LYS A 3 0.35 16.15 19.12
C LYS A 3 0.47 14.84 18.30
N LEU A 4 -0.04 13.74 18.85
CA LEU A 4 -0.11 12.44 18.17
C LEU A 4 -1.02 12.48 16.93
N ILE A 5 -2.18 13.16 17.02
CA ILE A 5 -3.11 13.24 15.89
C ILE A 5 -2.54 14.12 14.78
N GLU A 6 -1.87 15.23 15.11
CA GLU A 6 -1.18 16.06 14.11
C GLU A 6 -0.05 15.29 13.39
N ARG A 7 0.72 14.47 14.10
CA ARG A 7 1.78 13.65 13.48
C ARG A 7 1.23 12.51 12.62
N LEU A 8 0.14 11.87 13.04
CA LEU A 8 -0.57 10.91 12.19
C LEU A 8 -1.15 11.58 10.94
N LYS A 9 -1.74 12.77 11.07
CA LYS A 9 -2.30 13.51 9.93
C LYS A 9 -1.21 13.91 8.93
N ASN A 10 -0.08 14.42 9.41
CA ASN A 10 1.05 14.75 8.55
C ASN A 10 1.71 13.51 7.92
N GLY A 11 1.82 12.39 8.66
CA GLY A 11 2.40 11.14 8.15
C GLY A 11 1.54 10.43 7.10
N ILE A 12 0.20 10.49 7.21
CA ILE A 12 -0.73 9.86 6.28
C ILE A 12 -1.04 10.73 5.06
N ILE A 13 -1.11 12.05 5.23
CA ILE A 13 -1.60 12.96 4.17
C ILE A 13 -0.46 13.71 3.49
N THR A 14 0.55 14.18 4.23
CA THR A 14 1.61 15.04 3.69
C THR A 14 2.86 14.26 3.28
N GLU A 15 3.22 13.21 4.02
CA GLU A 15 4.45 12.43 3.82
C GLU A 15 4.21 11.01 3.30
N ASN A 16 2.97 10.58 3.07
CA ASN A 16 2.71 9.24 2.59
C ASN A 16 3.03 9.14 1.09
N PRO A 17 4.11 8.45 0.68
CA PRO A 17 4.52 8.37 -0.72
C PRO A 17 3.45 7.72 -1.60
N ILE A 18 2.56 6.91 -1.01
CA ILE A 18 1.43 6.29 -1.70
C ILE A 18 0.45 7.33 -2.23
N PHE A 19 0.20 8.40 -1.48
CA PHE A 19 -0.70 9.50 -1.88
C PHE A 19 0.02 10.56 -2.72
N VAL A 20 1.26 10.93 -2.35
CA VAL A 20 2.01 12.01 -3.01
C VAL A 20 2.59 11.58 -4.36
N GLN A 21 3.09 10.35 -4.47
CA GLN A 21 3.69 9.82 -5.71
C GLN A 21 2.67 9.08 -6.59
N VAL A 22 1.40 9.11 -6.18
CA VAL A 22 0.27 8.54 -6.92
C VAL A 22 0.51 7.08 -7.31
N LEU A 23 1.08 6.31 -6.38
CA LEU A 23 1.33 4.88 -6.57
C LEU A 23 -0.02 4.16 -6.66
N ALA A 24 -0.13 3.23 -7.60
CA ALA A 24 -1.34 2.45 -7.90
C ALA A 24 -2.45 3.19 -8.69
N MET A 25 -2.16 4.14 -9.57
CA MET A 25 -3.15 4.72 -10.51
C MET A 25 -3.83 3.69 -11.43
N CYS A 26 -3.05 2.72 -11.95
CA CYS A 26 -3.56 1.73 -12.89
C CYS A 26 -4.76 0.92 -12.34
N PRO A 27 -4.71 0.34 -11.12
CA PRO A 27 -5.86 -0.37 -10.59
C PRO A 27 -7.03 0.57 -10.28
N THR A 28 -6.78 1.83 -9.87
CA THR A 28 -7.87 2.78 -9.56
C THR A 28 -8.71 3.11 -10.78
N LEU A 29 -8.11 3.27 -11.96
CA LEU A 29 -8.85 3.48 -13.20
C LEU A 29 -9.65 2.22 -13.60
N ALA A 30 -9.06 1.03 -13.45
CA ALA A 30 -9.69 -0.24 -13.85
C ALA A 30 -10.94 -0.61 -13.01
N VAL A 31 -10.94 -0.25 -11.72
CA VAL A 31 -12.01 -0.66 -10.79
C VAL A 31 -13.24 0.25 -10.78
N THR A 32 -13.23 1.35 -11.55
CA THR A 32 -14.37 2.28 -11.68
C THR A 32 -15.61 1.65 -12.31
N THR A 33 -15.45 0.58 -13.09
CA THR A 33 -16.53 -0.06 -13.84
C THR A 33 -17.38 -1.01 -13.00
N ASN A 34 -16.80 -1.68 -12.01
CA ASN A 34 -17.45 -2.76 -11.27
C ASN A 34 -16.95 -2.86 -9.82
N ALA A 35 -17.85 -2.65 -8.85
CA ALA A 35 -17.54 -2.77 -7.42
C ALA A 35 -17.06 -4.17 -7.01
N LYS A 36 -17.54 -5.22 -7.68
CA LYS A 36 -17.11 -6.61 -7.44
C LYS A 36 -15.65 -6.85 -7.86
N ASN A 37 -15.21 -6.25 -8.97
CA ASN A 37 -13.82 -6.31 -9.39
C ASN A 37 -12.90 -5.50 -8.48
N ALA A 38 -13.38 -4.36 -7.97
CA ALA A 38 -12.64 -3.54 -7.01
C ALA A 38 -12.27 -4.32 -5.74
N LEU A 39 -13.24 -5.04 -5.17
CA LEU A 39 -13.03 -5.88 -4.00
C LEU A 39 -12.07 -7.05 -4.29
N GLY A 40 -12.22 -7.70 -5.45
CA GLY A 40 -11.32 -8.78 -5.87
C GLY A 40 -9.86 -8.31 -6.04
N MET A 41 -9.65 -7.17 -6.71
CA MET A 41 -8.31 -6.60 -6.90
C MET A 41 -7.66 -6.15 -5.59
N GLY A 42 -8.41 -5.52 -4.68
CA GLY A 42 -7.90 -5.09 -3.38
C GLY A 42 -7.52 -6.24 -2.45
N LEU A 43 -8.33 -7.30 -2.43
CA LEU A 43 -8.00 -8.52 -1.68
C LEU A 43 -6.78 -9.23 -2.28
N ALA A 44 -6.74 -9.36 -3.61
CA ALA A 44 -5.61 -9.98 -4.30
C ALA A 44 -4.30 -9.23 -4.02
N SER A 45 -4.29 -7.90 -4.14
CA SER A 45 -3.09 -7.10 -3.90
C SER A 45 -2.62 -7.15 -2.45
N THR A 46 -3.56 -7.18 -1.49
CA THR A 46 -3.22 -7.32 -0.06
C THR A 46 -2.52 -8.66 0.20
N ILE A 47 -3.05 -9.76 -0.35
CA ILE A 47 -2.46 -11.09 -0.19
C ILE A 47 -1.08 -11.15 -0.84
N VAL A 48 -0.93 -10.60 -2.05
CA VAL A 48 0.35 -10.56 -2.76
C VAL A 48 1.38 -9.72 -2.02
N LEU A 49 1.00 -8.59 -1.42
CA LEU A 49 1.89 -7.73 -0.64
C LEU A 49 2.37 -8.44 0.63
N ILE A 50 1.49 -9.14 1.34
CA ILE A 50 1.86 -9.93 2.52
C ILE A 50 2.86 -11.02 2.12
N PHE A 51 2.56 -11.76 1.04
CA PHE A 51 3.43 -12.83 0.56
C PHE A 51 4.79 -12.31 0.06
N SER A 52 4.79 -11.18 -0.67
CA SER A 52 6.00 -10.53 -1.15
C SER A 52 6.87 -10.07 0.01
N ASN A 53 6.30 -9.41 1.02
CA ASN A 53 7.05 -8.99 2.20
C ASN A 53 7.59 -10.18 3.00
N MET A 54 6.83 -11.28 3.10
CA MET A 54 7.30 -12.50 3.75
C MET A 54 8.46 -13.16 2.99
N MET A 55 8.36 -13.24 1.67
CA MET A 55 9.41 -13.80 0.81
C MET A 55 10.67 -12.92 0.81
N ILE A 56 10.51 -11.59 0.72
CA ILE A 56 11.61 -10.62 0.82
C ILE A 56 12.29 -10.72 2.18
N SER A 57 11.52 -10.86 3.27
CA SER A 57 12.08 -11.06 4.62
C SER A 57 12.95 -12.32 4.70
N ALA A 58 12.54 -13.41 4.05
CA ALA A 58 13.32 -14.65 3.99
C ALA A 58 14.59 -14.51 3.12
N ILE A 59 14.50 -13.79 1.99
CA ILE A 59 15.61 -13.56 1.07
C ILE A 59 16.60 -12.50 1.61
N ARG A 60 16.18 -11.63 2.53
CA ARG A 60 17.02 -10.59 3.16
C ARG A 60 18.28 -11.13 3.83
N LYS A 61 18.33 -12.44 4.14
CA LYS A 61 19.53 -13.07 4.70
C LYS A 61 20.56 -13.50 3.64
N LEU A 62 20.15 -13.58 2.38
CA LEU A 62 21.00 -13.96 1.24
C LEU A 62 21.61 -12.74 0.52
N ILE A 63 20.93 -11.59 0.52
CA ILE A 63 21.49 -10.31 0.06
C ILE A 63 21.69 -9.42 1.30
N PRO A 64 22.88 -9.42 1.91
CA PRO A 64 23.27 -8.39 2.85
C PRO A 64 23.44 -7.07 2.07
N ASP A 65 22.60 -6.11 2.42
CA ASP A 65 22.49 -4.71 1.94
C ASP A 65 22.09 -4.51 0.47
#